data_AF-A0A096MG02-F1
#
_entry.id   AF-A0A096MG02-F1
#
_cell.length_a   1.000
_cell.length_b   1.000
_cell.length_c   1.000
_cell.angle_alpha   90.00
_cell.angle_beta   90.00
_cell.angle_gamma   90.00
#
_symmetry.space_group_name_H-M   'P 1'
#
loop_
_entity.id
_entity.type
_entity.pdbx_description
1 polymer ?
#
loop_
_entity_poly.entity_id
_entity_poly.type
_entity_poly.pdbx_seq_one_letter_code
_entity_poly.pdbx_strand_id
1 'polypeptide(L)'
;DSAILLELRGLRKEHAEAVSDNKRALTRLETSIGELMVRTTSLEQKVIDMEERLGNNEDKMTRMERVATFLLQETTKLSEKCNDLESRMRRNNIRIHGIPKGDTISFITQFIKSQIRIAAGMDLCIERAHRSLVNKPKTT
;
A
#
# COMPACT_ATOMS: atom_id res chain seq x y z
N ASP A 1 -46.93 -71.78 32.93
CA ASP A 1 -47.00 -70.66 33.89
C ASP A 1 -45.65 -70.21 34.47
N SER A 2 -44.81 -71.09 35.03
CA SER A 2 -43.51 -70.69 35.62
C SER A 2 -42.49 -70.11 34.62
N ALA A 3 -42.37 -70.68 33.42
CA ALA A 3 -41.42 -70.21 32.39
C ALA A 3 -41.74 -68.79 31.88
N ILE A 4 -43.03 -68.51 31.65
CA ILE A 4 -43.50 -67.19 31.19
C ILE A 4 -43.19 -66.11 32.23
N LEU A 5 -43.37 -66.41 33.52
CA LEU A 5 -43.02 -65.48 34.60
C LEU A 5 -41.52 -65.18 34.67
N LEU A 6 -40.67 -66.18 34.37
CA LEU A 6 -39.21 -66.00 34.32
C LEU A 6 -38.80 -65.08 33.16
N GLU A 7 -39.37 -65.29 31.97
CA GLU A 7 -39.12 -64.43 30.81
C GLU A 7 -39.59 -62.98 31.05
N LEU A 8 -40.78 -62.79 31.61
CA LEU A 8 -41.29 -61.46 31.98
C LEU A 8 -40.37 -60.75 32.98
N ARG A 9 -39.77 -61.49 33.92
CA ARG A 9 -38.80 -60.94 34.87
C ARG A 9 -37.49 -60.54 34.18
N GLY A 10 -37.04 -61.33 33.21
CA GLY A 10 -35.89 -61.02 32.35
C GLY A 10 -36.11 -59.73 31.56
N LEU A 11 -37.23 -59.64 30.82
CA LEU A 11 -37.60 -58.46 30.05
C LEU A 11 -37.72 -57.20 30.91
N ARG A 12 -38.30 -57.30 32.12
CA ARG A 12 -38.36 -56.16 33.05
C ARG A 12 -36.99 -55.69 33.51
N LYS A 13 -36.04 -56.60 33.69
CA LYS A 13 -34.66 -56.27 34.08
C LYS A 13 -33.94 -55.57 32.92
N GLU A 14 -34.03 -56.12 31.71
CA GLU A 14 -33.46 -55.52 30.50
C GLU A 14 -34.04 -54.12 30.22
N HIS A 15 -35.35 -53.95 30.37
CA HIS A 15 -36.00 -52.64 30.22
C HIS A 15 -35.52 -51.65 31.29
N ALA A 16 -35.34 -52.07 32.54
CA ALA A 16 -34.81 -51.20 33.59
C ALA A 16 -33.36 -50.76 33.31
N GLU A 17 -32.53 -51.66 32.79
CA GLU A 17 -31.16 -51.35 32.35
C GLU A 17 -31.16 -50.37 31.17
N ALA A 18 -31.96 -50.62 30.13
CA ALA A 18 -32.11 -49.73 28.98
C ALA A 18 -32.59 -48.32 29.37
N VAL A 19 -33.55 -48.21 30.30
CA VAL A 19 -34.01 -46.91 30.82
C VAL A 19 -32.91 -46.19 31.59
N SER A 20 -32.13 -46.91 32.39
CA SER A 20 -30.97 -46.34 33.10
C SER A 20 -29.91 -45.81 32.13
N ASP A 21 -29.58 -46.58 31.09
CA ASP A 21 -28.60 -46.17 30.07
C ASP A 21 -29.10 -44.97 29.26
N ASN A 22 -30.38 -44.96 28.88
CA ASN A 22 -30.97 -43.83 28.19
C ASN A 22 -30.94 -42.56 29.06
N LYS A 23 -31.21 -42.68 30.38
CA LYS A 23 -31.10 -41.57 31.32
C LYS A 23 -29.67 -41.03 31.38
N ARG A 24 -28.66 -41.90 31.40
CA ARG A 24 -27.24 -41.49 31.36
C ARG A 24 -26.86 -40.83 30.04
N ALA A 25 -27.40 -41.29 28.92
CA ALA A 25 -27.17 -40.68 27.62
C ALA A 25 -27.80 -39.27 27.56
N LEU A 26 -29.01 -39.10 28.07
CA LEU A 26 -29.69 -37.80 28.15
C LEU A 26 -28.90 -36.80 29.01
N THR A 27 -28.41 -37.20 30.19
CA THR A 27 -27.62 -36.28 31.03
C THR A 27 -26.31 -35.87 30.38
N ARG A 28 -25.67 -36.77 29.62
CA ARG A 28 -24.47 -36.44 28.82
C ARG A 28 -24.81 -35.44 27.72
N LEU A 29 -25.90 -35.65 26.99
CA LEU A 29 -26.36 -34.72 25.95
C LEU A 29 -26.69 -33.34 26.52
N GLU A 30 -27.39 -33.27 27.65
CA GLU A 30 -27.68 -32.01 28.35
C GLU A 30 -26.39 -31.25 28.70
N THR A 31 -25.37 -31.98 29.18
CA THR A 31 -24.07 -31.39 29.52
C THR A 31 -23.37 -30.86 28.27
N SER A 32 -23.31 -31.66 27.20
CA SER A 32 -22.72 -31.25 25.92
C SER A 32 -23.43 -30.06 25.28
N ILE A 33 -24.76 -29.98 25.38
CA ILE A 33 -25.53 -28.82 24.90
C ILE A 33 -25.19 -27.58 25.72
N GLY A 34 -25.08 -27.70 27.05
CA GLY A 34 -24.65 -26.59 27.91
C GLY A 34 -23.26 -26.07 27.53
N GLU A 35 -22.30 -26.96 27.31
CA GLU A 35 -20.96 -26.58 26.84
C GLU A 35 -20.98 -25.88 25.48
N LEU A 36 -21.80 -26.39 24.54
CA LEU A 36 -21.95 -25.77 23.22
C LEU A 36 -22.57 -24.37 23.32
N MET A 37 -23.58 -24.16 24.16
CA MET A 37 -24.17 -22.84 24.37
C MET A 37 -23.16 -21.82 24.89
N VAL A 38 -22.30 -22.22 25.83
CA VAL A 38 -21.23 -21.36 26.36
C VAL A 38 -20.21 -21.03 25.26
N ARG A 39 -19.86 -22.00 24.42
CA ARG A 39 -18.94 -21.75 23.29
C ARG A 39 -19.56 -20.82 22.25
N THR A 40 -20.83 -21.03 21.92
CA THR A 40 -21.56 -20.19 20.96
C THR A 40 -21.63 -18.74 21.43
N THR A 41 -22.03 -18.50 22.68
CA THR A 41 -22.07 -17.14 23.25
C THR A 41 -20.69 -16.48 23.31
N SER A 42 -19.63 -17.25 23.60
CA SER A 42 -18.25 -16.74 23.52
C SER A 42 -17.84 -16.37 22.09
N LEU A 43 -18.27 -17.14 21.08
CA LEU A 43 -18.00 -16.83 19.68
C LEU A 43 -18.78 -15.60 19.22
N GLU A 44 -20.04 -15.46 19.61
CA GLU A 44 -20.87 -14.28 19.32
C GLU A 44 -20.20 -13.00 19.85
N GLN A 45 -19.72 -13.02 21.10
CA GLN A 45 -18.99 -11.88 21.66
C GLN A 45 -17.72 -11.55 20.87
N LYS A 46 -16.94 -12.57 20.48
CA LYS A 46 -15.73 -12.37 19.67
C LYS A 46 -16.04 -11.77 18.30
N VAL A 47 -17.18 -12.15 17.70
CA VAL A 47 -17.62 -11.59 16.42
C VAL A 47 -17.91 -10.10 16.58
N ILE A 48 -18.67 -9.70 17.61
CA ILE A 48 -18.96 -8.29 17.89
C ILE A 48 -17.68 -7.47 18.07
N ASP A 49 -16.73 -7.97 18.88
CA ASP A 49 -15.44 -7.29 19.09
C ASP A 49 -14.62 -7.18 17.78
N MET A 50 -14.70 -8.20 16.91
CA MET A 50 -14.04 -8.16 15.61
C MET A 50 -14.70 -7.16 14.66
N GLU A 51 -16.03 -7.10 14.62
CA GLU A 51 -16.79 -6.15 13.81
C GLU A 51 -16.47 -4.70 14.21
N GLU A 52 -16.42 -4.40 15.51
CA GLU A 52 -16.04 -3.06 16.00
C GLU A 52 -14.60 -2.70 15.59
N ARG A 53 -13.66 -3.63 15.75
CA ARG A 53 -12.26 -3.42 15.35
C ARG A 53 -12.12 -3.25 13.84
N LEU A 54 -12.92 -3.98 13.05
CA LEU A 54 -12.92 -3.87 11.61
C LEU A 54 -13.45 -2.51 11.18
N GLY A 55 -14.59 -2.05 11.71
CA GLY A 55 -15.13 -0.72 11.40
C GLY A 55 -14.14 0.40 11.74
N ASN A 56 -13.51 0.33 12.92
CA ASN A 56 -12.46 1.28 13.30
C ASN A 56 -11.24 1.28 12.34
N ASN A 57 -10.91 0.12 11.78
CA ASN A 57 -9.82 0.00 10.81
C ASN A 57 -10.23 0.52 9.42
N GLU A 58 -11.47 0.28 8.98
CA GLU A 58 -12.03 0.80 7.73
C GLU A 58 -12.07 2.34 7.74
N ASP A 59 -12.47 2.95 8.85
CA ASP A 59 -12.44 4.40 9.03
C ASP A 59 -11.01 4.97 8.94
N LYS A 60 -10.05 4.30 9.60
CA LYS A 60 -8.63 4.68 9.54
C LYS A 60 -8.08 4.54 8.12
N MET A 61 -8.43 3.47 7.42
CA MET A 61 -8.01 3.22 6.03
C MET A 61 -8.53 4.34 5.13
N THR A 62 -9.83 4.64 5.20
CA THR A 62 -10.46 5.71 4.43
C THR A 62 -9.80 7.06 4.68
N ARG A 63 -9.49 7.38 5.93
CA ARG A 63 -8.77 8.61 6.28
C ARG A 63 -7.36 8.63 5.67
N MET A 64 -6.66 7.50 5.73
CA MET A 64 -5.29 7.39 5.21
C MET A 64 -5.25 7.51 3.68
N GLU A 65 -6.22 6.93 2.97
CA GLU A 65 -6.38 7.07 1.52
C GLU A 65 -6.60 8.54 1.11
N ARG A 66 -7.43 9.28 1.85
CA ARG A 66 -7.63 10.73 1.62
C ARG A 66 -6.34 11.54 1.82
N VAL A 67 -5.56 11.21 2.85
CA VAL A 67 -4.28 11.88 3.09
C VAL A 67 -3.26 11.52 2.00
N ALA A 68 -3.18 10.26 1.60
CA ALA A 68 -2.26 9.82 0.55
C ALA A 68 -2.56 10.48 -0.80
N THR A 69 -3.84 10.57 -1.18
CA THR A 69 -4.27 11.26 -2.40
C THR A 69 -3.97 12.75 -2.36
N PHE A 70 -4.20 13.42 -1.22
CA PHE A 70 -3.82 14.82 -1.03
C PHE A 70 -2.31 15.03 -1.17
N LEU A 71 -1.49 14.20 -0.52
CA LEU A 71 -0.03 14.28 -0.62
C LEU A 71 0.48 14.01 -2.04
N LEU A 72 -0.15 13.10 -2.78
CA LEU A 72 0.18 12.86 -4.18
C LEU A 72 -0.10 14.10 -5.05
N GLN A 73 -1.20 14.79 -4.79
CA GLN A 73 -1.51 16.05 -5.49
C GLN A 73 -0.53 17.17 -5.13
N GLU A 74 -0.13 17.29 -3.87
CA GLU A 74 0.86 18.30 -3.48
C GLU A 74 2.24 17.99 -4.06
N THR A 75 2.69 16.75 -4.04
CA THR A 75 3.98 16.36 -4.62
C THR A 75 4.05 16.60 -6.12
N THR A 76 2.97 16.34 -6.86
CA THR A 76 2.88 16.65 -8.30
C THR A 76 2.95 18.16 -8.55
N LYS A 77 2.18 18.97 -7.84
CA LYS A 77 2.26 20.44 -7.94
C LYS A 77 3.66 20.98 -7.61
N LEU A 78 4.30 20.47 -6.55
CA LEU A 78 5.66 20.87 -6.20
C LEU A 78 6.65 20.47 -7.30
N SER A 79 6.51 19.28 -7.88
CA SER A 79 7.34 18.82 -8.99
C SER A 79 7.23 19.72 -10.22
N GLU A 80 6.01 20.10 -10.61
CA GLU A 80 5.76 21.04 -11.71
C GLU A 80 6.38 22.41 -11.44
N LYS A 81 6.23 22.93 -10.21
CA LYS A 81 6.83 24.21 -9.80
C LYS A 81 8.35 24.16 -9.83
N CYS A 82 8.96 23.07 -9.38
CA CYS A 82 10.41 22.87 -9.47
C CYS A 82 10.88 22.85 -10.93
N ASN A 83 10.15 22.18 -11.82
CA ASN A 83 10.48 22.13 -13.24
C ASN A 83 10.34 23.51 -13.92
N ASP A 84 9.29 24.29 -13.58
CA ASP A 84 9.14 25.67 -14.05
C ASP A 84 10.30 26.54 -13.56
N LEU A 85 10.67 26.46 -12.28
CA LEU A 85 11.80 27.22 -11.75
C LEU A 85 13.12 26.82 -12.41
N GLU A 86 13.41 25.53 -12.57
CA GLU A 86 14.62 25.05 -13.23
C GLU A 86 14.67 25.51 -14.69
N SER A 87 13.55 25.42 -15.40
CA SER A 87 13.42 25.93 -16.77
C SER A 87 13.71 27.42 -16.81
N ARG A 88 13.10 28.22 -15.91
CA ARG A 88 13.31 29.67 -15.84
C ARG A 88 14.75 30.06 -15.55
N MET A 89 15.42 29.33 -14.66
CA MET A 89 16.83 29.52 -14.32
C MET A 89 17.76 29.18 -15.50
N ARG A 90 17.34 28.27 -16.38
CA ARG A 90 18.13 27.86 -17.56
C ARG A 90 17.71 28.52 -18.87
N ARG A 91 16.66 29.36 -18.89
CA ARG A 91 16.15 30.02 -20.11
C ARG A 91 17.22 30.74 -20.91
N ASN A 92 18.17 31.40 -20.23
CA ASN A 92 19.23 32.15 -20.89
C ASN A 92 20.52 31.34 -21.09
N ASN A 93 20.50 30.04 -20.77
CA ASN A 93 21.67 29.17 -20.89
C ASN A 93 21.62 28.41 -22.22
N ILE A 94 22.68 28.53 -23.02
CA ILE A 94 22.84 27.77 -24.27
C ILE A 94 23.90 26.69 -24.05
N ARG A 95 23.60 25.45 -24.47
CA ARG A 95 24.54 24.32 -24.45
C ARG A 95 25.01 24.01 -25.86
N ILE A 96 26.31 24.12 -26.10
CA ILE A 96 26.92 23.88 -27.41
C ILE A 96 27.82 22.65 -27.34
N HIS A 97 27.65 21.72 -28.28
CA HIS A 97 28.42 20.48 -28.38
C HIS A 97 29.48 20.60 -29.49
N GLY A 98 30.54 19.78 -29.41
CA GLY A 98 31.58 19.74 -30.45
C GLY A 98 32.63 20.85 -30.39
N ILE A 99 32.67 21.66 -29.33
CA ILE A 99 33.67 22.73 -29.18
C ILE A 99 35.05 22.15 -28.85
N PRO A 100 36.10 22.43 -29.66
CA PRO A 100 37.49 22.04 -29.39
C PRO A 100 37.97 22.48 -28.00
N LYS A 101 38.93 21.74 -27.41
CA LYS A 101 39.51 22.11 -26.11
C LYS A 101 40.35 23.38 -26.25
N GLY A 102 40.18 24.34 -25.34
CA GLY A 102 40.87 25.64 -25.38
C GLY A 102 40.07 26.73 -24.67
N ASP A 103 40.48 27.98 -24.87
CA ASP A 103 39.78 29.15 -24.33
C ASP A 103 38.35 29.21 -24.88
N THR A 104 37.39 29.05 -23.97
CA THR A 104 36.00 28.77 -24.32
C THR A 104 35.23 30.06 -24.57
N ILE A 105 35.57 31.16 -23.89
CA ILE A 105 34.84 32.43 -23.99
C ILE A 105 35.17 33.11 -25.32
N SER A 106 36.45 33.27 -25.63
CA SER A 106 36.91 33.92 -26.86
C SER A 106 36.47 33.15 -28.10
N PHE A 107 36.58 31.82 -28.09
CA PHE A 107 36.10 30.96 -29.18
C PHE A 107 34.58 31.09 -29.39
N ILE A 108 33.76 30.98 -28.34
CA ILE A 108 32.30 31.08 -28.46
C ILE A 108 31.90 32.47 -28.96
N THR A 109 32.54 33.53 -28.46
CA THR A 109 32.26 34.91 -28.89
C THR A 109 32.52 35.09 -30.39
N GLN A 110 33.65 34.58 -30.90
CA GLN A 110 33.98 34.65 -32.33
C GLN A 110 33.10 33.72 -33.17
N PHE A 111 32.78 32.53 -32.66
CA PHE A 111 31.91 31.57 -33.33
C PHE A 111 30.49 32.11 -33.51
N ILE A 112 29.89 32.67 -32.45
CA ILE A 112 28.55 33.27 -32.52
C ILE A 112 28.52 34.47 -33.47
N LYS A 113 29.52 35.36 -33.38
CA LYS A 113 29.62 36.53 -34.28
C LYS A 113 29.74 36.12 -35.75
N SER A 114 30.49 35.06 -36.05
CA SER A 114 30.69 34.60 -37.45
C SER A 114 29.47 33.85 -38.00
N GLN A 115 28.77 33.06 -37.19
CA GLN A 115 27.66 32.22 -37.66
C GLN A 115 26.30 32.92 -37.65
N ILE A 116 26.00 33.75 -36.64
CA ILE A 116 24.65 34.29 -36.40
C ILE A 116 24.43 35.66 -37.08
N ARG A 117 25.47 36.25 -37.71
CA ARG A 117 25.39 37.56 -38.40
C ARG A 117 24.62 38.61 -37.58
N ILE A 118 25.07 38.82 -36.36
CA ILE A 118 24.42 39.73 -35.42
C ILE A 118 24.40 41.14 -36.01
N ALA A 119 23.23 41.78 -35.99
CA ALA A 119 23.05 43.12 -36.52
C ALA A 119 24.02 44.11 -35.85
N ALA A 120 24.60 45.00 -36.66
CA ALA A 120 25.54 46.02 -36.18
C ALA A 120 24.86 46.88 -35.09
N GLY A 121 25.37 46.78 -33.85
CA GLY A 121 24.81 47.47 -32.68
C GLY A 121 24.34 46.56 -31.54
N MET A 122 24.30 45.24 -31.72
CA MET A 122 24.03 44.30 -30.62
C MET A 122 25.32 43.66 -30.10
N ASP A 123 25.69 44.01 -28.86
CA ASP A 123 26.83 43.40 -28.16
C ASP A 123 26.44 42.10 -27.46
N LEU A 124 27.31 41.10 -27.55
CA LEU A 124 27.11 39.80 -26.92
C LEU A 124 27.55 39.86 -25.45
N CYS A 125 26.60 39.88 -24.52
CA CYS A 125 26.88 39.84 -23.09
C CYS A 125 26.87 38.39 -22.58
N ILE A 126 28.05 37.77 -22.47
CA ILE A 126 28.21 36.44 -21.87
C ILE A 126 28.50 36.61 -20.37
N GLU A 127 27.54 36.28 -19.51
CA GLU A 127 27.74 36.34 -18.05
C GLU A 127 28.73 35.27 -17.56
N ARG A 128 28.59 34.03 -18.08
CA ARG A 128 29.47 32.92 -17.71
C ARG A 128 29.53 31.89 -18.84
N ALA A 129 30.74 31.43 -19.18
CA ALA A 129 30.93 30.25 -20.02
C ALA A 129 31.81 29.23 -19.28
N HIS A 130 31.35 27.99 -19.25
CA HIS A 130 32.07 26.89 -18.62
C HIS A 130 31.77 25.59 -19.34
N ARG A 131 32.67 24.61 -19.21
CA ARG A 131 32.42 23.26 -19.72
C ARG A 131 31.56 22.51 -18.72
N SER A 132 30.65 21.68 -19.25
CA SER A 132 29.87 20.76 -18.44
C SER A 132 30.81 19.81 -17.68
N LEU A 133 30.59 19.67 -16.37
CA LEU A 133 31.29 18.71 -15.52
C LEU A 133 30.87 17.25 -15.75
N VAL A 134 29.80 17.03 -16.53
CA VAL A 134 29.33 15.70 -16.90
C VAL A 134 30.39 14.97 -17.72
N ASN A 135 30.66 13.71 -17.37
CA ASN A 135 31.58 12.83 -18.08
C ASN A 135 31.28 12.81 -19.59
N LYS A 136 32.34 12.66 -20.39
CA LYS A 136 32.19 12.53 -21.84
C LYS A 136 31.17 11.41 -22.11
N PRO A 137 30.11 11.67 -22.90
CA PRO A 137 29.13 10.63 -23.22
C PRO A 137 29.87 9.44 -23.83
N LYS A 138 29.54 8.22 -23.39
CA LYS A 138 30.16 6.99 -23.91
C LYS A 138 29.91 6.97 -25.42
N THR A 139 30.98 6.87 -26.20
CA THR A 139 30.88 6.63 -27.64
C THR A 139 30.28 5.23 -27.82
N THR A 140 29.00 5.15 -28.16
CA THR A 140 28.44 3.98 -28.85
C THR A 140 29.02 3.90 -30.25
#